data_AF-A0A7M5U218-F1
#
_entry.id   AF-A0A7M5U218-F1
#
_cell.length_a   1.000
_cell.length_b   1.000
_cell.length_c   1.000
_cell.angle_alpha   90.00
_cell.angle_beta   90.00
_cell.angle_gamma   90.00
#
_symmetry.space_group_name_H-M   'P 1'
#
loop_
_entity.id
_entity.type
_entity.pdbx_description
1 polymer ?
#
loop_
_entity_poly.entity_id
_entity_poly.type
_entity_poly.pdbx_seq_one_letter_code
_entity_poly.pdbx_strand_id
1 'polypeptide(L)'
;MGYIEEAMTLAQKYEDFFMLISLCEQTNDVNKLEQYKVMFREQGFLDVLYNWYMEQGNWGRLLSLKEQSSNEDYSNLLSSHPYLSWIHHIGNDDFGKAAISLKTLAHEENAFSGRQKMMLVLSNLAALASEESDVEDHVTGVEHELENIEHQNNILQALGKDLETRPPNKPDDIIEQCLGDNTGVFEECYPSIIHTLNSIQDVTRRMELSTATWCKCILNDRWEACALLQLNAILGEKLFTKTLQFCQQNDTYKGLIPKFEDIISSAELVNRLKTDQSFYQQLKACYEMLSIS
;
A
#
# COMPACT_ATOMS: atom_id res chain seq x y z
N MET A 1 37.77 11.26 30.03
CA MET A 1 37.14 10.87 31.31
C MET A 1 36.73 12.10 32.11
N GLY A 2 37.66 12.96 32.58
CA GLY A 2 37.30 14.12 33.44
C GLY A 2 36.34 15.16 32.83
N TYR A 3 36.47 15.50 31.54
CA TYR A 3 35.60 16.49 30.90
C TYR A 3 34.11 16.08 30.81
N ILE A 4 33.82 14.77 30.79
CA ILE A 4 32.44 14.28 30.72
C ILE A 4 31.78 14.37 32.10
N GLU A 5 32.52 14.08 33.17
CA GLU A 5 32.00 14.20 34.54
C GLU A 5 31.77 15.66 34.93
N GLU A 6 32.67 16.57 34.54
CA GLU A 6 32.47 18.01 34.70
C GLU A 6 31.25 18.50 33.91
N ALA A 7 31.07 18.05 32.66
CA ALA A 7 29.90 18.39 31.87
C ALA A 7 28.59 17.85 32.47
N MET A 8 28.59 16.61 33.01
CA MET A 8 27.43 16.04 33.71
C MET A 8 27.08 16.83 34.98
N THR A 9 28.07 17.20 35.80
CA THR A 9 27.82 18.00 37.02
C THR A 9 27.32 19.41 36.69
N LEU A 10 27.77 19.99 35.58
CA LEU A 10 27.28 21.28 35.10
C LEU A 10 25.84 21.16 34.60
N ALA A 11 25.55 20.17 33.77
CA ALA A 11 24.21 19.92 33.25
C ALA A 11 23.21 19.61 34.38
N GLN A 12 23.65 18.88 35.42
CA GLN A 12 22.85 18.65 36.63
C GLN A 12 22.56 19.95 37.39
N LYS A 13 23.54 20.86 37.47
CA LYS A 13 23.40 22.14 38.18
C LYS A 13 22.46 23.11 37.47
N TYR A 14 22.39 23.06 36.14
CA TYR A 14 21.53 23.92 35.32
C TYR A 14 20.23 23.25 34.89
N GLU A 15 19.95 22.03 35.38
CA GLU A 15 18.78 21.24 35.00
C GLU A 15 18.66 21.06 33.46
N ASP A 16 19.79 20.98 32.76
CA ASP A 16 19.83 20.72 31.33
C ASP A 16 19.68 19.21 31.07
N PHE A 17 18.41 18.78 31.06
CA PHE A 17 18.03 17.38 30.90
C PHE A 17 18.50 16.82 29.55
N PHE A 18 18.49 17.61 28.47
CA PHE A 18 18.93 17.17 27.15
C PHE A 18 20.41 16.83 27.13
N MET A 19 21.26 17.68 27.75
CA MET A 19 22.69 17.37 27.88
C MET A 19 22.94 16.13 28.74
N LEU A 20 22.21 15.97 29.86
CA LEU A 20 22.35 14.80 30.72
C LEU A 20 22.03 13.50 29.96
N ILE A 21 20.95 13.49 29.18
CA ILE A 21 20.50 12.33 28.40
C ILE A 21 21.51 12.00 27.30
N SER A 22 21.91 13.00 26.51
CA SER A 22 22.87 12.81 25.41
C SER A 22 24.23 12.30 25.91
N LEU A 23 24.72 12.80 27.05
CA LEU A 23 25.97 12.35 27.64
C LEU A 23 25.87 10.93 28.22
N CYS A 24 24.74 10.58 28.87
CA CYS A 24 24.52 9.22 29.39
C CYS A 24 24.42 8.19 28.26
N GLU A 25 23.83 8.56 27.13
CA GLU A 25 23.72 7.71 25.94
C GLU A 25 25.07 7.55 25.22
N GLN A 26 25.88 8.61 25.16
CA GLN A 26 27.25 8.54 24.63
C GLN A 26 28.19 7.67 25.47
N THR A 27 28.01 7.65 26.80
CA THR A 27 28.78 6.77 27.69
C THR A 27 28.13 5.40 27.91
N ASN A 28 26.91 5.19 27.39
CA ASN A 28 26.07 4.01 27.61
C ASN A 28 25.88 3.68 29.12
N ASP A 29 25.85 4.71 29.97
CA ASP A 29 25.74 4.60 31.43
C ASP A 29 24.26 4.44 31.87
N VAL A 30 23.72 3.23 31.70
CA VAL A 30 22.32 2.90 32.07
C VAL A 30 22.02 3.21 33.55
N ASN A 31 22.98 2.95 34.44
CA ASN A 31 22.80 3.16 35.89
C ASN A 31 22.62 4.63 36.28
N LYS A 32 23.31 5.55 35.61
CA LYS A 32 23.18 7.00 35.88
C LYS A 32 21.87 7.53 35.32
N LEU A 33 21.46 7.03 34.15
CA LEU A 33 20.18 7.38 33.56
C LEU A 33 19.02 6.99 34.48
N GLU A 34 19.05 5.79 35.06
CA GLU A 34 18.05 5.36 36.06
C GLU A 34 18.03 6.25 37.31
N GLN A 35 19.21 6.66 37.80
CA GLN A 35 19.29 7.58 38.94
C GLN A 35 18.67 8.94 38.61
N TYR A 36 18.92 9.48 37.42
CA TYR A 36 18.33 10.74 36.98
C TYR A 36 16.81 10.64 36.77
N LYS A 37 16.29 9.51 36.27
CA LYS A 37 14.84 9.25 36.20
C LYS A 37 14.18 9.35 37.57
N VAL A 38 14.82 8.80 38.61
CA VAL A 38 14.30 8.85 39.98
C VAL A 38 14.46 10.24 40.59
N MET A 39 15.61 10.89 40.41
CA MET A 39 15.89 12.21 41.00
C MET A 39 15.03 13.32 40.41
N PHE A 40 14.74 13.27 39.11
CA PHE A 40 14.05 14.34 38.38
C PHE A 40 12.65 13.94 37.92
N ARG A 41 12.04 12.94 38.58
CA ARG A 41 10.72 12.41 38.24
C ARG A 41 9.63 13.48 38.19
N GLU A 42 9.62 14.37 39.18
CA GLU A 42 8.61 15.44 39.30
C GLU A 42 8.91 16.66 38.42
N GLN A 43 10.10 16.73 37.81
CA GLN A 43 10.55 17.87 36.99
C GLN A 43 10.36 17.65 35.47
N GLY A 44 9.70 16.55 35.07
CA GLY A 44 9.44 16.26 33.65
C GLY A 44 10.65 15.69 32.89
N PHE A 45 11.63 15.09 33.59
CA PHE A 45 12.79 14.47 32.95
C PHE A 45 12.41 13.33 31.99
N LEU A 46 11.37 12.57 32.33
CA LEU A 46 10.85 11.50 31.48
C LEU A 46 10.33 12.05 30.15
N ASP A 47 9.64 13.19 30.15
CA ASP A 47 9.10 13.82 28.94
C ASP A 47 10.21 14.22 27.97
N VAL A 48 11.30 14.81 28.50
CA VAL A 48 12.48 15.17 27.71
C VAL A 48 13.21 13.94 27.19
N LEU A 49 13.30 12.87 28.00
CA LEU A 49 13.88 11.59 27.61
C LEU A 49 13.09 10.92 26.49
N TYR A 50 11.76 10.93 26.57
CA TYR A 50 10.90 10.42 25.52
C TYR A 50 11.10 11.22 24.23
N ASN A 51 11.05 12.56 24.27
CA ASN A 51 11.28 13.41 23.10
C ASN A 51 12.67 13.17 22.48
N TRP A 52 13.71 12.95 23.30
CA TRP A 52 15.04 12.63 22.80
C TRP A 52 15.08 11.28 22.07
N TYR A 53 14.52 10.22 22.64
CA TYR A 53 14.47 8.91 21.97
C TYR A 53 13.62 8.93 20.70
N MET A 54 12.59 9.78 20.66
CA MET A 54 11.75 10.02 19.49
C MET A 54 12.55 10.67 18.36
N GLU A 55 13.31 11.72 18.65
CA GLU A 55 14.16 12.40 17.67
C GLU A 55 15.28 11.49 17.14
N GLN A 56 15.80 10.60 17.99
CA GLN A 56 16.84 9.64 17.60
C GLN A 56 16.30 8.37 16.94
N GLY A 57 14.98 8.17 16.90
CA GLY A 57 14.34 6.98 16.31
C GLY A 57 14.62 5.67 17.05
N ASN A 58 14.97 5.71 18.34
CA ASN A 58 15.33 4.52 19.12
C ASN A 58 14.10 3.91 19.82
N TRP A 59 13.23 3.30 19.01
CA TRP A 59 11.97 2.70 19.45
C TRP A 59 12.14 1.57 20.46
N GLY A 60 13.25 0.80 20.34
CA GLY A 60 13.53 -0.32 21.23
C GLY A 60 13.77 0.12 22.68
N ARG A 61 14.49 1.23 22.89
CA ARG A 61 14.69 1.76 24.25
C ARG A 61 13.42 2.40 24.81
N LEU A 62 12.65 3.10 23.97
CA LEU A 62 11.36 3.69 24.35
C LEU A 62 10.39 2.62 24.88
N LEU A 63 10.35 1.46 24.25
CA LEU A 63 9.57 0.30 24.68
C LEU A 63 10.02 -0.26 26.04
N SER A 64 11.32 -0.35 26.29
CA SER A 64 11.87 -0.85 27.57
C SER A 64 11.58 0.08 28.76
N LEU A 65 11.38 1.38 28.50
CA LEU A 65 11.02 2.37 29.52
C LEU A 65 9.63 2.16 30.11
N LYS A 66 8.76 1.40 29.42
CA LYS A 66 7.41 1.07 29.87
C LYS A 66 7.39 0.34 31.21
N GLU A 67 8.39 -0.48 31.52
CA GLU A 67 8.42 -1.26 32.76
C GLU A 67 8.67 -0.40 34.01
N GLN A 68 9.10 0.86 33.85
CA GLN A 68 9.69 1.65 34.94
C GLN A 68 8.94 2.93 35.29
N SER A 69 8.06 3.45 34.42
CA SER A 69 7.31 4.68 34.67
C SER A 69 5.86 4.39 35.13
N SER A 70 5.27 5.32 35.90
CA SER A 70 3.83 5.26 36.17
C SER A 70 3.08 5.31 34.84
N ASN A 71 2.27 4.29 34.57
CA ASN A 71 1.57 4.09 33.29
C ASN A 71 0.81 5.34 32.78
N GLU A 72 0.36 6.24 33.64
CA GLU A 72 -0.49 7.39 33.27
C GLU A 72 0.27 8.46 32.46
N ASP A 73 1.43 8.94 32.93
CA ASP A 73 2.19 9.99 32.21
C ASP A 73 2.74 9.46 30.86
N TYR A 74 3.17 8.21 30.86
CA TYR A 74 3.62 7.51 29.64
C TYR A 74 2.47 7.32 28.65
N SER A 75 1.28 6.92 29.11
CA SER A 75 0.10 6.74 28.25
C SER A 75 -0.37 8.07 27.63
N ASN A 76 -0.30 9.18 28.37
CA ASN A 76 -0.70 10.50 27.87
C ASN A 76 0.28 11.04 26.81
N LEU A 77 1.58 10.83 26.97
CA LEU A 77 2.58 11.19 25.96
C LEU A 77 2.51 10.30 24.71
N LEU A 78 2.33 9.00 24.90
CA LEU A 78 2.29 8.05 23.79
C LEU A 78 0.98 8.16 22.98
N SER A 79 -0.13 8.50 23.65
CA SER A 79 -1.41 8.82 22.98
C SER A 79 -1.37 10.16 22.25
N SER A 80 -0.54 11.11 22.68
CA SER A 80 -0.32 12.38 21.97
C SER A 80 0.40 12.19 20.62
N HIS A 81 1.01 11.03 20.38
CA HIS A 81 1.66 10.67 19.12
C HIS A 81 0.93 9.51 18.41
N PRO A 82 0.18 9.79 17.33
CA PRO A 82 -0.60 8.76 16.62
C PRO A 82 0.25 7.55 16.22
N TYR A 83 1.49 7.78 15.77
CA TYR A 83 2.43 6.75 15.32
C TYR A 83 2.87 5.74 16.40
N LEU A 84 2.61 6.01 17.68
CA LEU A 84 3.01 5.13 18.79
C LEU A 84 1.86 4.69 19.66
N SER A 85 0.69 5.27 19.44
CA SER A 85 -0.55 4.81 20.05
C SER A 85 -0.76 3.31 19.89
N TRP A 86 -0.45 2.73 18.72
CA TRP A 86 -0.57 1.30 18.49
C TRP A 86 0.41 0.47 19.34
N ILE A 87 1.63 0.97 19.57
CA ILE A 87 2.62 0.32 20.44
C ILE A 87 2.13 0.32 21.88
N HIS A 88 1.55 1.43 22.32
CA HIS A 88 0.92 1.53 23.64
C HIS A 88 -0.18 0.48 23.80
N HIS A 89 -1.08 0.39 22.83
CA HIS A 89 -2.22 -0.52 22.82
C HIS A 89 -1.76 -1.99 22.85
N ILE A 90 -0.78 -2.38 22.01
CA ILE A 90 -0.20 -3.74 22.04
C ILE A 90 0.38 -4.06 23.41
N GLY A 91 1.15 -3.14 24.00
CA GLY A 91 1.74 -3.43 25.28
C GLY A 91 0.72 -3.54 26.43
N ASN A 92 -0.48 -2.99 26.27
CA ASN A 92 -1.56 -3.06 27.27
C ASN A 92 -2.52 -4.22 26.98
N ASP A 93 -2.14 -5.16 26.10
CA ASP A 93 -2.94 -6.27 25.61
C ASP A 93 -4.25 -5.85 24.91
N ASP A 94 -4.33 -4.60 24.44
CA ASP A 94 -5.51 -4.00 23.81
C ASP A 94 -5.38 -4.06 22.27
N PHE A 95 -5.41 -5.29 21.73
CA PHE A 95 -5.09 -5.56 20.32
C PHE A 95 -6.12 -4.99 19.32
N GLY A 96 -7.41 -4.94 19.69
CA GLY A 96 -8.46 -4.34 18.84
C GLY A 96 -8.20 -2.87 18.55
N LYS A 97 -7.85 -2.07 19.58
CA LYS A 97 -7.49 -0.66 19.39
C LYS A 97 -6.18 -0.49 18.63
N ALA A 98 -5.22 -1.39 18.84
CA ALA A 98 -3.98 -1.39 18.06
C ALA A 98 -4.25 -1.59 16.56
N ALA A 99 -5.14 -2.54 16.21
CA ALA A 99 -5.52 -2.82 14.84
C ALA A 99 -6.15 -1.60 14.16
N ILE A 100 -7.08 -0.91 14.83
CA ILE A 100 -7.73 0.31 14.33
C ILE A 100 -6.70 1.43 14.14
N SER A 101 -5.86 1.69 15.14
CA SER A 101 -4.81 2.71 15.05
C SER A 101 -3.84 2.45 13.90
N LEU A 102 -3.40 1.19 13.71
CA LEU A 102 -2.52 0.79 12.61
C LEU A 102 -3.18 0.96 11.24
N LYS A 103 -4.47 0.66 11.14
CA LYS A 103 -5.23 0.88 9.89
C LYS A 103 -5.29 2.37 9.57
N THR A 104 -5.61 3.23 10.53
CA THR A 104 -5.62 4.69 10.32
C THR A 104 -4.26 5.21 9.89
N LEU A 105 -3.18 4.78 10.55
CA LEU A 105 -1.82 5.17 10.18
C LEU A 105 -1.45 4.72 8.75
N ALA A 106 -1.90 3.54 8.33
CA ALA A 106 -1.70 3.07 6.96
C ALA A 106 -2.39 3.97 5.91
N HIS A 107 -3.53 4.57 6.24
CA HIS A 107 -4.24 5.50 5.36
C HIS A 107 -3.59 6.89 5.33
N GLU A 108 -2.93 7.30 6.42
CA GLU A 108 -2.18 8.56 6.50
C GLU A 108 -0.78 8.46 5.86
N GLU A 109 -0.24 7.25 5.72
CA GLU A 109 1.06 6.99 5.12
C GLU A 109 1.06 7.28 3.62
N ASN A 110 1.84 8.28 3.21
CA ASN A 110 1.95 8.75 1.83
C ASN A 110 3.40 8.78 1.33
N ALA A 111 4.38 8.41 2.15
CA ALA A 111 5.79 8.50 1.78
C ALA A 111 6.33 7.18 1.23
N PHE A 112 5.96 6.05 1.83
CA PHE A 112 6.50 4.74 1.46
C PHE A 112 5.42 3.66 1.39
N SER A 113 5.23 3.07 0.21
CA SER A 113 4.34 1.92 -0.02
C SER A 113 4.70 0.71 0.84
N GLY A 114 6.00 0.43 1.04
CA GLY A 114 6.45 -0.66 1.90
C GLY A 114 6.01 -0.47 3.37
N ARG A 115 6.01 0.77 3.85
CA ARG A 115 5.58 1.12 5.20
C ARG A 115 4.07 1.00 5.37
N GLN A 116 3.31 1.46 4.38
CA GLN A 116 1.85 1.28 4.34
C GLN A 116 1.48 -0.21 4.39
N LYS A 117 2.09 -1.05 3.53
CA LYS A 117 1.85 -2.49 3.51
C LYS A 117 2.17 -3.15 4.86
N MET A 118 3.31 -2.80 5.46
CA MET A 118 3.69 -3.29 6.78
C MET A 118 2.66 -2.91 7.85
N MET A 119 2.17 -1.67 7.87
CA MET A 119 1.15 -1.23 8.82
C MET A 119 -0.18 -1.99 8.65
N LEU A 120 -0.61 -2.26 7.42
CA LEU A 120 -1.81 -3.06 7.15
C LEU A 120 -1.63 -4.51 7.60
N VAL A 121 -0.48 -5.13 7.33
CA VAL A 121 -0.19 -6.50 7.81
C VAL A 121 -0.18 -6.55 9.33
N LEU A 122 0.45 -5.57 9.99
CA LEU A 122 0.44 -5.48 11.45
C LEU A 122 -0.98 -5.25 11.98
N SER A 123 -1.79 -4.44 11.30
CA SER A 123 -3.20 -4.23 11.65
C SER A 123 -3.98 -5.54 11.57
N ASN A 124 -3.78 -6.33 10.51
CA ASN A 124 -4.43 -7.63 10.34
C ASN A 124 -4.00 -8.62 11.44
N LEU A 125 -2.70 -8.71 11.72
CA LEU A 125 -2.18 -9.56 12.80
C LEU A 125 -2.70 -9.16 14.18
N ALA A 126 -2.79 -7.85 14.46
CA ALA A 126 -3.36 -7.34 15.70
C ALA A 126 -4.86 -7.65 15.79
N ALA A 127 -5.62 -7.54 14.69
CA ALA A 127 -7.02 -7.90 14.66
C ALA A 127 -7.21 -9.41 14.92
N LEU A 128 -6.42 -10.26 14.27
CA LEU A 128 -6.45 -11.72 14.49
C LEU A 128 -6.05 -12.14 15.91
N ALA A 129 -5.19 -11.36 16.57
CA ALA A 129 -4.82 -11.56 17.96
C ALA A 129 -5.89 -11.06 18.96
N SER A 130 -6.83 -10.24 18.50
CA SER A 130 -7.96 -9.79 19.30
C SER A 130 -9.02 -10.89 19.37
N GLU A 131 -9.56 -11.15 20.57
CA GLU A 131 -10.65 -12.12 20.79
C GLU A 131 -12.05 -11.49 20.57
N GLU A 132 -12.13 -10.32 19.94
CA GLU A 132 -13.37 -9.55 19.76
C GLU A 132 -14.24 -10.09 18.60
N SER A 133 -15.56 -9.91 18.70
CA SER A 133 -16.52 -10.40 17.68
C SER A 133 -16.48 -9.65 16.36
N ASP A 134 -16.00 -8.41 16.36
CA ASP A 134 -16.03 -7.50 15.20
C ASP A 134 -14.75 -7.62 14.34
N VAL A 135 -13.92 -8.63 14.61
CA VAL A 135 -12.64 -8.87 13.95
C VAL A 135 -12.83 -9.27 12.48
N GLU A 136 -13.87 -10.03 12.14
CA GLU A 136 -14.07 -10.55 10.77
C GLU A 136 -14.24 -9.42 9.72
N ASP A 137 -15.03 -8.40 10.02
CA ASP A 137 -15.26 -7.27 9.09
C ASP A 137 -13.98 -6.43 8.91
N HIS A 138 -13.19 -6.26 9.99
CA HIS A 138 -11.91 -5.54 9.91
C HIS A 138 -10.87 -6.32 9.11
N VAL A 139 -10.73 -7.62 9.39
CA VAL A 139 -9.80 -8.53 8.70
C VAL A 139 -10.11 -8.58 7.21
N THR A 140 -11.36 -8.85 6.84
CA THR A 140 -11.77 -8.93 5.42
C THR A 140 -11.54 -7.61 4.68
N GLY A 141 -11.79 -6.47 5.32
CA GLY A 141 -11.50 -5.16 4.75
C GLY A 141 -10.00 -4.93 4.51
N VAL A 142 -9.16 -5.27 5.50
CA VAL A 142 -7.69 -5.14 5.38
C VAL A 142 -7.11 -6.12 4.37
N GLU A 143 -7.63 -7.34 4.30
CA GLU A 143 -7.23 -8.34 3.31
C GLU A 143 -7.50 -7.85 1.88
N HIS A 144 -8.70 -7.30 1.62
CA HIS A 144 -9.00 -6.71 0.33
C HIS A 144 -8.09 -5.51 -0.02
N GLU A 145 -7.73 -4.68 0.96
CA GLU A 145 -6.74 -3.59 0.76
C GLU A 145 -5.35 -4.16 0.42
N LEU A 146 -4.92 -5.24 1.10
CA LEU A 146 -3.64 -5.90 0.83
C LEU A 146 -3.60 -6.57 -0.55
N GLU A 147 -4.69 -7.23 -0.97
CA GLU A 147 -4.84 -7.80 -2.31
C GLU A 147 -4.70 -6.72 -3.40
N ASN A 148 -5.35 -5.57 -3.21
CA ASN A 148 -5.20 -4.43 -4.12
C ASN A 148 -3.75 -3.97 -4.23
N ILE A 149 -3.04 -3.84 -3.10
CA ILE A 149 -1.62 -3.45 -3.08
C ILE A 149 -0.76 -4.52 -3.77
N GLU A 150 -1.07 -5.80 -3.62
CA GLU A 150 -0.34 -6.88 -4.29
C GLU A 150 -0.51 -6.82 -5.81
N HIS A 151 -1.74 -6.65 -6.30
CA HIS A 151 -1.99 -6.49 -7.73
C HIS A 151 -1.28 -5.26 -8.32
N GLN A 152 -1.27 -4.14 -7.60
CA GLN A 152 -0.51 -2.95 -7.98
C GLN A 152 0.99 -3.19 -8.02
N ASN A 153 1.54 -3.91 -7.03
CA ASN A 153 2.95 -4.26 -6.98
C ASN A 153 3.36 -5.20 -8.12
N ASN A 154 2.52 -6.17 -8.47
CA ASN A 154 2.77 -7.07 -9.60
C ASN A 154 2.93 -6.28 -10.91
N ILE A 155 2.07 -5.29 -11.13
CA ILE A 155 2.14 -4.40 -12.29
C ILE A 155 3.44 -3.57 -12.26
N LEU A 156 3.75 -2.94 -11.13
CA LEU A 156 4.93 -2.09 -10.99
C LEU A 156 6.24 -2.87 -11.11
N GLN A 157 6.27 -4.11 -10.62
CA GLN A 157 7.40 -5.02 -10.76
C GLN A 157 7.63 -5.38 -12.23
N ALA A 158 6.56 -5.64 -12.98
CA ALA A 158 6.67 -5.93 -14.40
C ALA A 158 7.06 -4.70 -15.24
N LEU A 159 6.77 -3.49 -14.75
CA LEU A 159 7.32 -2.23 -15.25
C LEU A 159 8.78 -1.96 -14.80
N GLY A 160 9.39 -2.87 -14.03
CA GLY A 160 10.76 -2.77 -13.52
C GLY A 160 10.97 -1.65 -12.51
N LYS A 161 9.92 -1.23 -11.79
CA LYS A 161 9.98 -0.17 -10.78
C LYS A 161 10.34 -0.75 -9.40
N ASP A 162 11.02 0.08 -8.61
CA ASP A 162 11.28 -0.21 -7.20
C ASP A 162 10.01 0.04 -6.37
N LEU A 163 9.67 -0.92 -5.52
CA LEU A 163 8.41 -1.01 -4.78
C LEU A 163 8.50 -0.46 -3.36
N GLU A 164 9.70 -0.31 -2.79
CA GLU A 164 9.85 0.05 -1.37
C GLU A 164 10.09 1.55 -1.14
N THR A 165 10.75 2.21 -2.08
CA THR A 165 11.17 3.62 -1.96
C THR A 165 10.15 4.61 -2.52
N ARG A 166 9.05 4.12 -3.08
CA ARG A 166 8.06 4.93 -3.79
C ARG A 166 6.88 5.30 -2.89
N PRO A 167 6.27 6.49 -3.06
CA PRO A 167 4.96 6.77 -2.47
C PRO A 167 3.91 5.75 -2.96
N PRO A 168 2.90 5.44 -2.14
CA PRO A 168 1.75 4.65 -2.57
C PRO A 168 1.05 5.39 -3.72
N ASN A 169 1.03 4.77 -4.90
CA ASN A 169 0.40 5.36 -6.07
C ASN A 169 -1.10 5.07 -6.06
N LYS A 170 -1.88 5.99 -6.62
CA LYS A 170 -3.30 5.70 -6.85
C LYS A 170 -3.45 4.66 -7.97
N PRO A 171 -4.51 3.84 -7.93
CA PRO A 171 -4.81 2.89 -9.00
C PRO A 171 -4.80 3.53 -10.40
N ASP A 172 -5.35 4.75 -10.53
CA ASP A 172 -5.41 5.49 -11.80
C ASP A 172 -4.02 5.78 -12.37
N ASP A 173 -3.10 6.26 -11.54
CA ASP A 173 -1.74 6.63 -11.94
C ASP A 173 -0.94 5.40 -12.43
N ILE A 174 -1.20 4.23 -11.84
CA ILE A 174 -0.55 2.97 -12.24
C ILE A 174 -1.05 2.55 -13.62
N ILE A 175 -2.36 2.62 -13.85
CA ILE A 175 -2.95 2.22 -15.14
C ILE A 175 -2.53 3.20 -16.25
N GLU A 176 -2.49 4.50 -15.97
CA GLU A 176 -1.96 5.49 -16.92
C GLU A 176 -0.49 5.23 -17.28
N GLN A 177 0.34 4.88 -16.28
CA GLN A 177 1.72 4.49 -16.52
C GLN A 177 1.81 3.23 -17.39
N CYS A 178 0.96 2.22 -17.16
CA CYS A 178 0.89 1.05 -18.04
C CYS A 178 0.51 1.41 -19.47
N LEU A 179 -0.45 2.32 -19.67
CA LEU A 179 -0.90 2.73 -20.99
C LEU A 179 0.20 3.49 -21.76
N GLY A 180 0.98 4.31 -21.05
CA GLY A 180 2.08 5.10 -21.58
C GLY A 180 3.33 4.29 -21.96
N ASP A 181 3.68 3.27 -21.17
CA ASP A 181 4.85 2.44 -21.45
C ASP A 181 4.54 1.39 -22.54
N ASN A 182 5.31 1.41 -23.65
CA ASN A 182 5.18 0.47 -24.77
C ASN A 182 5.78 -0.91 -24.48
N THR A 183 5.88 -1.29 -23.21
CA THR A 183 6.46 -2.56 -22.81
C THR A 183 5.40 -3.66 -23.02
N GLY A 184 5.78 -4.77 -23.64
CA GLY A 184 4.92 -5.96 -23.85
C GLY A 184 4.55 -6.69 -22.56
N VAL A 185 4.43 -5.96 -21.45
CA VAL A 185 4.21 -6.39 -20.07
C VAL A 185 2.76 -6.81 -19.81
N PHE A 186 1.87 -6.58 -20.79
CA PHE A 186 0.44 -6.80 -20.64
C PHE A 186 0.03 -8.26 -20.49
N GLU A 187 0.79 -9.25 -20.99
CA GLU A 187 0.32 -10.65 -20.99
C GLU A 187 0.17 -11.24 -19.59
N GLU A 188 1.18 -11.05 -18.74
CA GLU A 188 1.23 -11.66 -17.41
C GLU A 188 0.50 -10.81 -16.36
N CYS A 189 0.45 -9.48 -16.57
CA CYS A 189 -0.12 -8.55 -15.60
C CYS A 189 -1.59 -8.21 -15.82
N TYR A 190 -2.21 -8.70 -16.89
CA TYR A 190 -3.58 -8.31 -17.23
C TYR A 190 -4.62 -8.57 -16.12
N PRO A 191 -4.65 -9.74 -15.45
CA PRO A 191 -5.59 -9.98 -14.36
C PRO A 191 -5.43 -8.94 -13.22
N SER A 192 -4.19 -8.59 -12.89
CA SER A 192 -3.87 -7.56 -11.90
C SER A 192 -4.32 -6.17 -12.37
N ILE A 193 -4.24 -5.87 -13.67
CA ILE A 193 -4.73 -4.61 -14.26
C ILE A 193 -6.26 -4.53 -14.13
N ILE A 194 -7.01 -5.59 -14.44
CA ILE A 194 -8.48 -5.61 -14.26
C ILE A 194 -8.85 -5.41 -12.79
N HIS A 195 -8.15 -6.11 -11.89
CA HIS A 195 -8.38 -5.98 -10.46
C HIS A 195 -8.18 -4.53 -10.01
N THR A 196 -7.06 -3.93 -10.43
CA THR A 196 -6.73 -2.52 -10.14
C THR A 196 -7.76 -1.56 -10.75
N LEU A 197 -8.25 -1.83 -11.96
CA LEU A 197 -9.34 -1.07 -12.58
C LEU A 197 -10.63 -1.13 -11.75
N ASN A 198 -10.99 -2.30 -11.21
CA ASN A 198 -12.16 -2.44 -10.36
C ASN A 198 -12.06 -1.63 -9.06
N SER A 199 -10.84 -1.44 -8.54
CA SER A 199 -10.58 -0.69 -7.31
C SER A 199 -10.79 0.84 -7.45
N ILE A 200 -10.85 1.38 -8.67
CA ILE A 200 -11.07 2.81 -8.92
C ILE A 200 -12.49 3.20 -8.53
N GLN A 201 -12.68 4.13 -7.60
CA GLN A 201 -14.02 4.57 -7.16
C GLN A 201 -14.78 5.36 -8.24
N ASP A 202 -14.07 6.15 -9.04
CA ASP A 202 -14.66 7.00 -10.09
C ASP A 202 -15.12 6.20 -11.31
N VAL A 203 -16.43 6.04 -11.44
CA VAL A 203 -17.07 5.24 -12.50
C VAL A 203 -16.74 5.73 -13.91
N THR A 204 -16.72 7.06 -14.13
CA THR A 204 -16.38 7.65 -15.44
C THR A 204 -14.92 7.37 -15.80
N ARG A 205 -14.00 7.60 -14.85
CA ARG A 205 -12.56 7.39 -15.07
C ARG A 205 -12.24 5.92 -15.27
N ARG A 206 -12.90 5.05 -14.51
CA ARG A 206 -12.84 3.59 -14.67
C ARG A 206 -13.24 3.15 -16.08
N MET A 207 -14.32 3.71 -16.64
CA MET A 207 -14.76 3.38 -18.00
C MET A 207 -13.78 3.88 -19.07
N GLU A 208 -13.23 5.09 -18.91
CA GLU A 208 -12.22 5.64 -19.82
C GLU A 208 -10.94 4.79 -19.82
N LEU A 209 -10.39 4.50 -18.63
CA LEU A 209 -9.17 3.72 -18.45
C LEU A 209 -9.37 2.25 -18.84
N SER A 210 -10.56 1.70 -18.58
CA SER A 210 -10.92 0.37 -19.08
C SER A 210 -10.88 0.37 -20.60
N THR A 211 -11.57 1.30 -21.27
CA THR A 211 -11.61 1.39 -22.73
C THR A 211 -10.20 1.51 -23.31
N ALA A 212 -9.34 2.36 -22.73
CA ALA A 212 -7.95 2.50 -23.15
C ALA A 212 -7.14 1.21 -22.94
N THR A 213 -7.32 0.52 -21.82
CA THR A 213 -6.63 -0.75 -21.51
C THR A 213 -7.03 -1.84 -22.50
N TRP A 214 -8.33 -1.97 -22.80
CA TRP A 214 -8.83 -2.88 -23.82
C TRP A 214 -8.29 -2.53 -25.21
N CYS A 215 -8.22 -1.24 -25.57
CA CYS A 215 -7.64 -0.79 -26.82
C CYS A 215 -6.15 -1.18 -26.93
N LYS A 216 -5.37 -1.00 -25.87
CA LYS A 216 -3.96 -1.39 -25.83
C LYS A 216 -3.77 -2.91 -25.94
N CYS A 217 -4.62 -3.70 -25.29
CA CYS A 217 -4.61 -5.15 -25.42
C CYS A 217 -4.89 -5.62 -26.85
N ILE A 218 -5.89 -5.01 -27.49
CA ILE A 218 -6.19 -5.26 -28.89
C ILE A 218 -5.00 -4.85 -29.77
N LEU A 219 -4.33 -3.73 -29.50
CA LEU A 219 -3.18 -3.28 -30.30
C LEU A 219 -1.92 -4.14 -30.11
N ASN A 220 -1.75 -4.76 -28.94
CA ASN A 220 -0.63 -5.66 -28.65
C ASN A 220 -0.81 -7.05 -29.27
N ASP A 221 -2.06 -7.49 -29.48
CA ASP A 221 -2.34 -8.72 -30.19
C ASP A 221 -1.91 -8.62 -31.67
N ARG A 222 -1.21 -9.65 -32.19
CA ARG A 222 -0.86 -9.73 -33.61
C ARG A 222 -2.07 -10.21 -34.41
N TRP A 223 -2.81 -9.27 -34.98
CA TRP A 223 -3.92 -9.55 -35.89
C TRP A 223 -3.40 -9.80 -37.30
N GLU A 224 -2.84 -10.99 -37.54
CA GLU A 224 -2.60 -11.45 -38.91
C GLU A 224 -3.93 -11.86 -39.57
N ALA A 225 -4.00 -11.74 -40.90
CA ALA A 225 -5.18 -12.07 -41.69
C ALA A 225 -5.40 -13.60 -41.73
N CYS A 226 -5.99 -14.15 -40.66
CA CYS A 226 -6.32 -15.57 -40.60
C CYS A 226 -7.62 -15.89 -41.33
N ALA A 227 -7.65 -17.02 -42.04
CA ALA A 227 -8.85 -17.54 -42.67
C ALA A 227 -9.91 -17.93 -41.61
N LEU A 228 -11.19 -17.70 -41.93
CA LEU A 228 -12.37 -17.87 -41.05
C LEU A 228 -12.49 -19.23 -40.34
N LEU A 229 -11.87 -20.29 -40.87
CA LEU A 229 -11.95 -21.66 -40.34
C LEU A 229 -10.98 -21.95 -39.18
N GLN A 230 -9.93 -21.15 -39.01
CA GLN A 230 -8.98 -21.28 -37.88
C GLN A 230 -9.15 -20.17 -36.84
N LEU A 231 -10.14 -19.29 -37.04
CA LEU A 231 -10.38 -18.13 -36.19
C LEU A 231 -10.53 -18.56 -34.73
N ASN A 232 -11.27 -19.61 -34.41
CA ASN A 232 -11.58 -19.96 -33.01
C ASN A 232 -10.36 -20.43 -32.20
N ALA A 233 -9.46 -21.21 -32.81
CA ALA A 233 -8.26 -21.69 -32.13
C ALA A 233 -7.22 -20.57 -31.95
N ILE A 234 -7.04 -19.75 -32.99
CA ILE A 234 -6.09 -18.62 -32.97
C ILE A 234 -6.61 -17.50 -32.09
N LEU A 235 -7.92 -17.23 -32.11
CA LEU A 235 -8.55 -16.25 -31.23
C LEU A 235 -8.45 -16.70 -29.78
N GLY A 236 -8.63 -17.97 -29.43
CA GLY A 236 -8.48 -18.47 -28.05
C GLY A 236 -7.07 -18.34 -27.45
N GLU A 237 -6.03 -18.20 -28.28
CA GLU A 237 -4.66 -17.97 -27.80
C GLU A 237 -4.33 -16.49 -27.58
N LYS A 238 -5.09 -15.57 -28.21
CA LYS A 238 -4.90 -14.13 -28.10
C LYS A 238 -5.17 -13.64 -26.69
N LEU A 239 -4.48 -12.56 -26.32
CA LEU A 239 -4.64 -11.94 -25.01
C LEU A 239 -6.08 -11.48 -24.84
N PHE A 240 -6.63 -10.78 -25.82
CA PHE A 240 -7.99 -10.24 -25.75
C PHE A 240 -9.07 -11.28 -25.40
N THR A 241 -8.97 -12.52 -25.87
CA THR A 241 -9.97 -13.55 -25.57
C THR A 241 -9.74 -14.24 -24.24
N LYS A 242 -8.49 -14.47 -23.83
CA LYS A 242 -8.14 -14.96 -22.50
C LYS A 242 -8.60 -13.98 -21.43
N THR A 243 -8.40 -12.70 -21.69
CA THR A 243 -8.82 -11.63 -20.80
C THR A 243 -10.34 -11.47 -20.74
N LEU A 244 -11.03 -11.60 -21.87
CA LEU A 244 -12.49 -11.65 -21.89
C LEU A 244 -13.06 -12.89 -21.18
N GLN A 245 -12.45 -14.06 -21.37
CA GLN A 245 -12.84 -15.29 -20.66
C GLN A 245 -12.65 -15.14 -19.14
N PHE A 246 -11.55 -14.53 -18.70
CA PHE A 246 -11.32 -14.23 -17.29
C PHE A 246 -12.36 -13.27 -16.71
N CYS A 247 -12.75 -12.22 -17.46
CA CYS A 247 -13.85 -11.33 -17.05
C CYS A 247 -15.22 -12.00 -17.05
N GLN A 248 -15.45 -13.03 -17.89
CA GLN A 248 -16.73 -13.76 -17.91
C GLN A 248 -16.86 -14.78 -16.78
N GLN A 249 -15.75 -15.41 -16.39
CA GLN A 249 -15.71 -16.36 -15.27
C GLN A 249 -15.92 -15.65 -13.92
N ASN A 250 -15.56 -14.36 -13.84
CA ASN A 250 -15.70 -13.55 -12.65
C ASN A 250 -16.85 -12.54 -12.83
N ASP A 251 -18.01 -12.83 -12.24
CA ASP A 251 -19.22 -11.97 -12.35
C ASP A 251 -18.99 -10.50 -11.98
N THR A 252 -18.00 -10.22 -11.13
CA THR A 252 -17.59 -8.88 -10.68
C THR A 252 -16.99 -8.01 -11.80
N TYR A 253 -16.31 -8.61 -12.77
CA TYR A 253 -15.61 -7.86 -13.83
C TYR A 253 -16.42 -7.70 -15.11
N LYS A 254 -17.63 -8.28 -15.19
CA LYS A 254 -18.53 -8.14 -16.35
C LYS A 254 -18.89 -6.69 -16.66
N GLY A 255 -18.99 -5.84 -15.63
CA GLY A 255 -19.25 -4.40 -15.78
C GLY A 255 -18.06 -3.58 -16.29
N LEU A 256 -16.86 -4.16 -16.36
CA LEU A 256 -15.65 -3.50 -16.86
C LEU A 256 -15.46 -3.68 -18.36
N ILE A 257 -16.26 -4.54 -19.01
CA ILE A 257 -16.14 -4.78 -20.46
C ILE A 257 -16.76 -3.57 -21.19
N PRO A 258 -15.97 -2.81 -21.97
CA PRO A 258 -16.50 -1.68 -22.70
C PRO A 258 -17.41 -2.16 -23.83
N LYS A 259 -18.44 -1.37 -24.13
CA LYS A 259 -19.32 -1.67 -25.25
C LYS A 259 -18.52 -1.60 -26.55
N PHE A 260 -18.90 -2.43 -27.50
CA PHE A 260 -18.28 -2.48 -28.82
C PHE A 260 -18.23 -1.09 -29.50
N GLU A 261 -19.26 -0.26 -29.29
CA GLU A 261 -19.35 1.10 -29.81
C GLU A 261 -18.26 2.02 -29.23
N ASP A 262 -17.99 1.93 -27.93
CA ASP A 262 -17.00 2.77 -27.24
C ASP A 262 -15.56 2.43 -27.66
N ILE A 263 -15.29 1.15 -27.96
CA ILE A 263 -13.99 0.69 -28.48
C ILE A 263 -13.76 1.16 -29.91
N ILE A 264 -14.79 1.15 -30.75
CA ILE A 264 -14.66 1.61 -32.14
C ILE A 264 -14.50 3.13 -32.23
N SER A 265 -15.08 3.86 -31.28
CA SER A 265 -14.95 5.31 -31.19
C SER A 265 -13.59 5.78 -30.67
N SER A 266 -12.74 4.90 -30.15
CA SER A 266 -11.43 5.28 -29.60
C SER A 266 -10.46 5.70 -30.71
N ALA A 267 -9.82 6.86 -30.54
CA ALA A 267 -8.91 7.44 -31.54
C ALA A 267 -7.70 6.52 -31.87
N GLU A 268 -7.33 5.64 -30.94
CA GLU A 268 -6.19 4.73 -31.07
C GLU A 268 -6.47 3.57 -32.04
N LEU A 269 -7.70 3.04 -32.07
CA LEU A 269 -8.09 1.94 -32.94
C LEU A 269 -8.64 2.41 -34.29
N VAL A 270 -9.18 3.62 -34.38
CA VAL A 270 -9.72 4.20 -35.63
C VAL A 270 -8.71 4.18 -36.77
N ASN A 271 -7.41 4.34 -36.47
CA ASN A 271 -6.36 4.31 -37.49
C ASN A 271 -6.11 2.90 -38.06
N ARG A 272 -6.15 1.85 -37.22
CA ARG A 272 -6.02 0.44 -37.65
C ARG A 272 -7.30 -0.09 -38.32
N LEU A 273 -8.46 0.29 -37.80
CA LEU A 273 -9.78 -0.11 -38.32
C LEU A 273 -10.06 0.44 -39.72
N LYS A 274 -9.52 1.62 -40.06
CA LYS A 274 -9.61 2.19 -41.41
C LYS A 274 -8.74 1.45 -42.43
N THR A 275 -7.70 0.74 -41.99
CA THR A 275 -6.73 0.08 -42.87
C THR A 275 -7.10 -1.38 -43.15
N ASP A 276 -7.67 -2.11 -42.17
CA ASP A 276 -7.97 -3.55 -42.31
C ASP A 276 -9.46 -3.89 -42.05
N GLN A 277 -10.21 -4.15 -43.12
CA GLN A 277 -11.62 -4.58 -43.04
C GLN A 277 -11.79 -5.99 -42.43
N SER A 278 -10.76 -6.83 -42.54
CA SER A 278 -10.68 -8.17 -41.92
C SER A 278 -10.60 -8.08 -40.38
N PHE A 279 -9.87 -7.10 -39.85
CA PHE A 279 -9.71 -6.86 -38.43
C PHE A 279 -11.04 -6.47 -37.77
N TYR A 280 -11.84 -5.61 -38.42
CA TYR A 280 -13.19 -5.26 -37.96
C TYR A 280 -14.11 -6.48 -37.86
N GLN A 281 -14.07 -7.38 -38.85
CA GLN A 281 -14.89 -8.59 -38.84
C GLN A 281 -14.43 -9.59 -37.78
N GLN A 282 -13.13 -9.72 -37.53
CA GLN A 282 -12.58 -10.57 -36.47
C GLN A 282 -12.96 -10.05 -35.07
N LEU A 283 -12.94 -8.73 -34.86
CA LEU A 283 -13.32 -8.11 -33.59
C LEU A 283 -14.83 -8.26 -33.34
N LYS A 284 -15.65 -8.04 -34.38
CA LYS A 284 -17.10 -8.30 -34.33
C LYS A 284 -17.41 -9.76 -34.01
N ALA A 285 -16.70 -10.70 -34.65
CA ALA A 285 -16.85 -12.13 -34.37
C ALA A 285 -16.45 -12.50 -32.94
N CYS A 286 -15.45 -11.83 -32.33
CA CYS A 286 -15.11 -12.05 -30.92
C CYS A 286 -16.26 -11.63 -29.99
N TYR A 287 -16.88 -10.48 -30.24
CA TYR A 287 -18.03 -10.00 -29.47
C TYR A 287 -19.27 -10.89 -29.66
N GLU A 288 -19.53 -11.34 -30.89
CA GLU A 288 -20.65 -12.25 -31.21
C GLU A 288 -20.44 -13.64 -30.59
N MET A 289 -19.22 -14.19 -30.60
CA MET A 289 -18.90 -15.49 -29.98
C MET A 289 -19.04 -15.50 -28.46
N LEU A 290 -18.85 -14.34 -27.81
CA LEU A 290 -18.89 -14.21 -26.37
C LEU A 290 -20.26 -13.76 -25.84
N SER A 291 -21.27 -13.64 -26.72
CA SER A 291 -22.67 -13.30 -26.37
C SER A 291 -22.82 -12.02 -25.55
N ILE A 292 -21.98 -11.01 -25.80
CA ILE A 292 -22.14 -9.68 -25.19
C ILE A 292 -23.04 -8.88 -26.13
N SER A 293 -24.35 -9.04 -25.96
CA SER A 293 -25.39 -8.16 -26.53
C SER A 293 -25.70 -7.01 -25.60
#